data_AF-A0A962ZM77-F1
#
_entry.id   AF-A0A962ZM77-F1
#
_cell.length_a   1.000
_cell.length_b   1.000
_cell.length_c   1.000
_cell.angle_alpha   90.00
_cell.angle_beta   90.00
_cell.angle_gamma   90.00
#
_symmetry.space_group_name_H-M   'P 1'
#
loop_
_entity.id
_entity.type
_entity.pdbx_description
1 polymer ?
#
loop_
_entity_poly.entity_id
_entity_poly.type
_entity_poly.pdbx_seq_one_letter_code
_entity_poly.pdbx_strand_id
1 'polypeptide(L)'
;DDIKATHYGRDMAVGWEGWTFPYLGVYTGSDNRLITHWMNRGPGTRKDGRYFESPGVSFITLDAEARICRQLDVFDLAHQMKLCDDLEDAGLLSPQLKQQWVLPMKEKLERQLARNR
;
A
#
# COMPACT_ATOMS: atom_id res chain seq x y z
N ASP A 1 0.77 -14.26 0.62
CA ASP A 1 -0.70 -14.34 0.67
C ASP A 1 -1.34 -13.88 2.00
N ASP A 2 -0.57 -13.60 3.07
CA ASP A 2 -1.16 -13.31 4.40
C ASP A 2 -1.44 -11.84 4.75
N ILE A 3 -1.04 -10.85 3.94
CA ILE A 3 -1.40 -9.44 4.19
C ILE A 3 -2.93 -9.24 4.09
N LYS A 4 -3.60 -10.03 3.24
CA LYS A 4 -5.06 -10.05 3.06
C LYS A 4 -5.83 -10.61 4.26
N ALA A 5 -5.16 -11.18 5.26
CA ALA A 5 -5.81 -11.74 6.46
C ALA A 5 -5.67 -10.84 7.71
N THR A 6 -4.94 -9.73 7.62
CA THR A 6 -4.79 -8.75 8.71
C THR A 6 -5.96 -7.75 8.72
N HIS A 7 -5.95 -6.73 9.61
CA HIS A 7 -6.95 -5.65 9.66
C HIS A 7 -7.22 -5.00 8.28
N TYR A 8 -6.23 -4.98 7.40
CA TYR A 8 -6.35 -4.56 6.00
C TYR A 8 -7.18 -5.51 5.12
N GLY A 9 -7.28 -6.80 5.46
CA GLY A 9 -8.01 -7.80 4.70
C GLY A 9 -9.47 -7.48 4.43
N ARG A 10 -10.15 -6.81 5.38
CA ARG A 10 -11.57 -6.44 5.24
C ARG A 10 -11.76 -5.23 4.34
N ASP A 11 -10.86 -4.24 4.41
CA ASP A 11 -10.89 -3.01 3.61
C ASP A 11 -10.21 -3.18 2.24
N MET A 12 -9.39 -4.21 2.07
CA MET A 12 -8.69 -4.59 0.83
C MET A 12 -9.33 -5.80 0.12
N ALA A 13 -10.49 -6.27 0.60
CA ALA A 13 -11.18 -7.45 0.05
C ALA A 13 -11.79 -7.21 -1.34
N VAL A 14 -12.20 -5.98 -1.65
CA VAL A 14 -12.93 -5.61 -2.87
C VAL A 14 -12.30 -4.36 -3.48
N GLY A 15 -12.03 -4.37 -4.79
CA GLY A 15 -11.39 -3.26 -5.52
C GLY A 15 -9.87 -3.37 -5.65
N TRP A 16 -9.22 -4.26 -4.88
CA TRP A 16 -7.78 -4.52 -4.94
C TRP A 16 -7.45 -5.80 -5.73
N GLU A 17 -8.36 -6.24 -6.60
CA GLU A 17 -8.14 -7.39 -7.46
C GLU A 17 -6.91 -7.15 -8.36
N GLY A 18 -6.05 -8.15 -8.46
CA GLY A 18 -4.80 -8.07 -9.24
C GLY A 18 -3.67 -7.29 -8.58
N TRP A 19 -3.88 -6.68 -7.40
CA TRP A 19 -2.79 -6.10 -6.62
C TRP A 19 -1.96 -7.20 -5.94
N THR A 20 -0.66 -6.95 -5.84
CA THR A 20 0.29 -7.80 -5.11
C THR A 20 1.17 -6.94 -4.21
N PHE A 21 1.67 -7.56 -3.13
CA PHE A 21 2.44 -6.85 -2.10
C PHE A 21 3.77 -7.56 -1.82
N PRO A 22 4.70 -7.59 -2.80
CA PRO A 22 5.92 -8.35 -2.66
C PRO A 22 6.85 -7.70 -1.62
N TYR A 23 7.37 -8.53 -0.72
CA TYR A 23 8.50 -8.14 0.13
C TYR A 23 9.79 -8.18 -0.69
N LEU A 24 10.54 -7.09 -0.64
CA LEU A 24 11.84 -6.95 -1.28
C LEU A 24 12.98 -7.23 -0.31
N GLY A 25 12.73 -7.06 0.99
CA GLY A 25 13.73 -7.34 2.01
C GLY A 25 13.15 -7.32 3.42
N VAL A 26 13.83 -8.03 4.31
CA VAL A 26 13.56 -8.04 5.75
C VAL A 26 14.87 -7.74 6.45
N TYR A 27 14.84 -6.77 7.35
CA TYR A 27 15.96 -6.39 8.20
C TYR A 27 15.60 -6.73 9.64
N THR A 28 16.42 -7.56 10.27
CA THR A 28 16.22 -8.01 11.65
C THR A 28 17.05 -7.15 12.60
N GLY A 29 16.42 -6.63 13.65
CA GLY A 29 17.07 -5.93 14.75
C GLY A 29 17.13 -6.77 16.03
N SER A 30 17.55 -6.16 17.13
CA SER A 30 17.40 -6.72 18.47
C SER A 30 15.95 -6.61 18.97
N ASP A 31 15.64 -7.27 20.08
CA ASP A 31 14.39 -7.08 20.84
C ASP A 31 13.12 -7.35 20.03
N ASN A 32 13.15 -8.39 19.20
CA ASN A 32 12.03 -8.80 18.34
C ASN A 32 11.55 -7.71 17.37
N ARG A 33 12.44 -6.79 16.97
CA ARG A 33 12.12 -5.73 16.01
C ARG A 33 12.56 -6.12 14.60
N LEU A 34 11.66 -5.88 13.65
CA LEU A 34 11.88 -6.14 12.24
C LEU A 34 11.53 -4.88 11.44
N ILE A 35 12.22 -4.68 10.33
CA ILE A 35 11.84 -3.72 9.31
C ILE A 35 11.66 -4.49 8.01
N THR A 36 10.52 -4.32 7.33
CA THR A 36 10.29 -4.91 6.01
C THR A 36 10.22 -3.83 4.96
N HIS A 37 10.76 -4.11 3.77
CA HIS A 37 10.59 -3.29 2.57
C HIS A 37 9.67 -4.04 1.62
N TRP A 38 8.63 -3.38 1.14
CA TRP A 38 7.61 -3.97 0.28
C TRP A 38 7.15 -3.00 -0.80
N MET A 39 6.42 -3.52 -1.79
CA MET A 39 5.80 -2.72 -2.84
C MET A 39 4.28 -2.80 -2.78
N ASN A 40 3.58 -1.69 -2.98
CA ASN A 40 2.20 -1.67 -3.42
C ASN A 40 2.19 -1.84 -4.94
N ARG A 41 2.03 -3.07 -5.44
CA ARG A 41 2.07 -3.34 -6.88
C ARG A 41 0.66 -3.49 -7.44
N GLY A 42 0.27 -2.56 -8.30
CA GLY A 42 -0.97 -2.59 -9.04
C GLY A 42 -0.96 -3.63 -10.17
N PRO A 43 -2.14 -3.90 -10.78
CA PRO A 43 -2.25 -4.86 -11.88
C PRO A 43 -1.49 -4.42 -13.13
N GLY A 44 -1.04 -5.40 -13.92
CA GLY A 44 -0.43 -5.18 -15.22
C GLY A 44 1.01 -4.65 -15.17
N THR A 45 1.49 -4.22 -16.33
CA THR A 45 2.82 -3.62 -16.52
C THR A 45 2.72 -2.41 -17.44
N ARG A 46 3.66 -1.49 -17.28
CA ARG A 46 3.88 -0.35 -18.16
C ARG A 46 4.35 -0.84 -19.54
N LYS A 47 4.32 0.05 -20.53
CA LYS A 47 4.77 -0.24 -21.91
C LYS A 47 6.23 -0.73 -21.98
N ASP A 48 7.05 -0.35 -21.02
CA ASP A 48 8.45 -0.75 -20.90
C ASP A 48 8.65 -2.06 -20.11
N GLY A 49 7.57 -2.74 -19.74
CA GLY A 49 7.59 -4.00 -19.00
C GLY A 49 7.75 -3.86 -17.48
N ARG A 50 7.97 -2.64 -16.96
CA ARG A 50 8.05 -2.42 -15.50
C ARG A 50 6.68 -2.46 -14.85
N TYR A 51 6.62 -2.83 -13.58
CA TYR A 51 5.36 -2.83 -12.84
C TYR A 51 4.87 -1.41 -12.50
N PHE A 52 3.55 -1.29 -12.32
CA PHE A 52 2.94 -0.17 -11.64
C PHE A 52 3.07 -0.39 -10.13
N GLU A 53 4.03 0.27 -9.47
CA GLU A 53 4.23 0.07 -8.04
C GLU A 53 4.77 1.29 -7.29
N SER A 54 4.49 1.36 -6.00
CA SER A 54 5.07 2.34 -5.07
C SER A 54 5.67 1.60 -3.85
N PRO A 55 6.82 2.05 -3.32
CA PRO A 55 7.47 1.38 -2.19
C PRO A 55 6.85 1.78 -0.85
N GLY A 56 6.98 0.88 0.11
CA GLY A 56 6.65 1.12 1.52
C GLY A 56 7.53 0.32 2.46
N VAL A 57 7.47 0.69 3.75
CA VAL A 57 8.24 0.07 4.82
C VAL A 57 7.35 -0.17 6.03
N SER A 58 7.46 -1.36 6.64
CA SER A 58 6.83 -1.65 7.92
C SER A 58 7.88 -1.72 9.04
N PHE A 59 7.57 -1.09 10.16
CA PHE A 59 8.27 -1.31 11.43
C PHE A 59 7.43 -2.26 12.27
N ILE A 60 7.96 -3.45 12.54
CA ILE A 60 7.25 -4.56 13.17
C ILE A 60 7.93 -4.91 14.50
N THR A 61 7.13 -5.18 15.52
CA THR A 61 7.57 -5.79 16.78
C THR A 61 6.85 -7.12 16.94
N LEU A 62 7.60 -8.16 17.28
CA LEU A 62 7.08 -9.48 17.59
C LEU A 62 7.01 -9.74 19.10
N ASP A 63 6.04 -10.55 19.52
CA ASP A 63 5.99 -11.10 20.89
C ASP A 63 6.98 -12.27 21.07
N ALA A 64 6.97 -12.89 22.25
CA ALA A 64 7.85 -14.01 22.59
C ALA A 64 7.57 -15.28 21.78
N GLU A 65 6.40 -15.39 21.15
CA GLU A 65 6.02 -16.49 20.25
C GLU A 65 6.14 -16.11 18.77
N ALA A 66 6.90 -15.05 18.46
CA ALA A 66 7.15 -14.56 17.11
C ALA A 66 5.89 -14.10 16.35
N ARG A 67 4.83 -13.68 17.04
CA ARG A 67 3.63 -13.09 16.43
C ARG A 67 3.75 -11.57 16.38
N ILE A 68 3.22 -10.95 15.32
CA ILE A 68 3.19 -9.49 15.21
C ILE A 68 2.32 -8.91 16.31
N CYS A 69 2.92 -8.19 17.26
CA CYS A 69 2.22 -7.51 18.35
C CYS A 69 2.12 -5.99 18.12
N ARG A 70 2.97 -5.43 17.25
CA ARG A 70 2.87 -4.04 16.79
C ARG A 70 3.38 -3.93 15.35
N GLN A 71 2.69 -3.12 14.55
CA GLN A 71 3.12 -2.77 13.19
C GLN A 71 2.81 -1.29 12.92
N LEU A 72 3.76 -0.61 12.28
CA LEU A 72 3.58 0.71 11.70
C LEU A 72 4.01 0.66 10.23
N ASP A 73 3.08 0.93 9.33
CA ASP A 73 3.35 1.00 7.89
C ASP A 73 3.55 2.46 7.48
N VAL A 74 4.64 2.72 6.74
CA VAL A 74 4.98 4.04 6.20
C VAL A 74 5.17 3.90 4.70
N PHE A 75 4.43 4.70 3.95
CA PHE A 75 4.56 4.82 2.50
C PHE A 75 4.17 6.23 2.06
N ASP A 76 4.62 6.62 0.88
CA ASP A 76 4.28 7.92 0.30
C ASP A 76 2.88 7.89 -0.30
N LEU A 77 1.95 8.57 0.35
CA LEU A 77 0.56 8.65 -0.10
C LEU A 77 0.40 9.43 -1.41
N ALA A 78 1.22 10.45 -1.67
CA ALA A 78 1.17 11.19 -2.93
C ALA A 78 1.63 10.30 -4.10
N HIS A 79 2.69 9.52 -3.90
CA HIS A 79 3.13 8.52 -4.88
C HIS A 79 2.06 7.45 -5.10
N GLN A 80 1.41 6.98 -4.04
CA GLN A 80 0.32 6.03 -4.14
C GLN A 80 -0.91 6.60 -4.89
N MET A 81 -1.25 7.87 -4.72
CA MET A 81 -2.31 8.52 -5.51
C MET A 81 -1.93 8.64 -6.99
N LYS A 82 -0.67 8.99 -7.28
CA LYS A 82 -0.16 9.03 -8.66
C LYS A 82 -0.15 7.65 -9.32
N LEU A 83 0.13 6.60 -8.56
CA LEU A 83 0.03 5.22 -9.02
C LEU A 83 -1.41 4.87 -9.43
N CYS A 84 -2.42 5.30 -8.66
CA CYS A 84 -3.82 5.12 -9.03
C CYS A 84 -4.18 5.85 -10.32
N ASP A 85 -3.67 7.07 -10.53
CA ASP A 85 -3.87 7.82 -11.78
C ASP A 85 -3.25 7.09 -12.97
N ASP A 86 -2.01 6.60 -12.82
CA ASP A 86 -1.32 5.83 -13.87
C ASP A 86 -2.09 4.55 -14.24
N LEU A 87 -2.69 3.88 -13.26
CA LEU A 87 -3.52 2.71 -13.49
C LEU A 87 -4.84 3.07 -14.19
N GLU A 88 -5.43 4.21 -13.85
CA GLU A 88 -6.65 4.69 -14.51
C GLU A 88 -6.38 5.03 -15.97
N ASP A 89 -5.31 5.77 -16.26
CA ASP A 89 -4.89 6.11 -17.62
C ASP A 89 -4.62 4.86 -18.47
N ALA A 90 -4.17 3.78 -17.82
CA ALA A 90 -3.95 2.48 -18.47
C ALA A 90 -5.23 1.61 -18.59
N GLY A 91 -6.37 2.05 -18.04
CA GLY A 91 -7.60 1.26 -17.99
C GLY A 91 -7.56 0.07 -17.03
N LEU A 92 -6.65 0.11 -16.06
CA LEU A 92 -6.37 -0.97 -15.11
C LEU A 92 -6.87 -0.69 -13.69
N LEU A 93 -7.26 0.55 -13.38
CA LEU A 93 -7.81 0.88 -12.06
C LEU A 93 -9.24 0.36 -11.89
N SER A 94 -9.48 -0.36 -10.80
CA SER A 94 -10.84 -0.79 -10.42
C SER A 94 -11.76 0.43 -10.21
N PRO A 95 -12.95 0.48 -10.85
CA PRO A 95 -13.94 1.53 -10.62
C PRO A 95 -14.35 1.63 -9.14
N GLN A 96 -14.45 0.49 -8.45
CA GLN A 96 -14.81 0.42 -7.03
C GLN A 96 -13.70 1.02 -6.17
N LEU A 97 -12.43 0.66 -6.41
CA LEU A 97 -11.29 1.25 -5.70
C LEU A 97 -11.21 2.76 -5.90
N LYS A 98 -11.47 3.23 -7.12
CA LYS A 98 -11.52 4.66 -7.42
C LYS A 98 -12.55 5.38 -6.55
N GLN A 99 -13.77 4.85 -6.48
CA GLN A 99 -14.88 5.47 -5.76
C GLN A 99 -14.74 5.37 -4.24
N GLN A 100 -14.32 4.22 -3.72
CA GLN A 100 -14.30 3.97 -2.28
C GLN A 100 -13.05 4.51 -1.58
N TRP A 101 -11.95 4.68 -2.31
CA TRP A 101 -10.67 5.03 -1.70
C TRP A 101 -9.95 6.19 -2.39
N VAL A 102 -9.72 6.12 -3.71
CA VAL A 102 -8.89 7.13 -4.41
C VAL A 102 -9.50 8.51 -4.32
N LEU A 103 -10.77 8.68 -4.71
CA LEU A 103 -11.44 9.99 -4.68
C LEU A 103 -11.59 10.53 -3.25
N PRO A 104 -12.08 9.75 -2.25
CA PRO A 104 -12.15 10.23 -0.87
C PRO A 104 -10.79 10.62 -0.27
N MET A 105 -9.73 9.88 -0.61
CA MET A 105 -8.39 10.18 -0.11
C MET A 105 -7.83 11.46 -0.71
N LYS A 106 -7.99 11.66 -2.02
CA LYS A 106 -7.59 12.91 -2.69
C LYS A 106 -8.32 14.12 -2.10
N GLU A 107 -9.63 14.03 -1.93
CA GLU A 107 -10.44 15.10 -1.33
C GLU A 107 -9.99 15.40 0.12
N LYS A 108 -9.67 14.37 0.90
CA LYS A 108 -9.09 14.54 2.25
C LYS A 108 -7.77 15.30 2.21
N LEU A 109 -6.86 14.95 1.29
CA LEU A 109 -5.57 15.62 1.14
C LEU A 109 -5.74 17.08 0.71
N GLU A 110 -6.61 17.35 -0.25
CA GLU A 110 -6.95 18.71 -0.68
C GLU A 110 -7.43 19.57 0.48
N ARG A 111 -8.37 19.06 1.31
CA ARG A 111 -8.84 19.77 2.50
C ARG A 111 -7.73 20.05 3.52
N GLN A 112 -6.84 19.09 3.74
CA GLN A 112 -5.73 19.26 4.68
C GLN A 112 -4.74 20.32 4.22
N LEU A 113 -4.43 20.34 2.91
CA LEU A 113 -3.51 21.30 2.31
C LEU A 113 -4.11 22.69 2.17
N ALA A 114 -5.41 22.80 1.91
CA ALA A 114 -6.11 24.08 1.75
C ALA A 114 -6.07 24.96 3.00
N ARG A 115 -5.98 24.38 4.20
CA ARG A 115 -5.97 25.13 5.47
C ARG A 115 -4.81 26.11 5.62
N ASN A 116 -3.66 25.82 5.00
CA ASN A 116 -2.41 26.58 5.16
C ASN A 116 -1.95 27.22 3.84
N ARG A 117 -2.87 27.40 2.88
CA ARG A 117 -2.66 28.22 1.67
C ARG A 117 -3.20 29.62 1.90
#